data_AF-A0A352FMJ4-F1
#
_entry.id   AF-A0A352FMJ4-F1
#
_cell.length_a   1.000
_cell.length_b   1.000
_cell.length_c   1.000
_cell.angle_alpha   90.00
_cell.angle_beta   90.00
_cell.angle_gamma   90.00
#
_symmetry.space_group_name_H-M   'P 1'
#
loop_
_entity.id
_entity.type
_entity.pdbx_description
1 polymer ?
#
loop_
_entity_poly.entity_id
_entity_poly.type
_entity_poly.pdbx_seq_one_letter_code
_entity_poly.pdbx_strand_id
1 'polypeptide(L)'
;MSLNYLDALILIAINQGNADSTSTLAKSLATDEDSIRMRLSGLEVEGFLLRQSDAVTLELSQKGRDYLIEHDMYRVFRLVKSE
;
A
#
# COMPACT_ATOMS: atom_id res chain seq x y z
N MET A 1 8.87 -13.24 -1.08
CA MET A 1 9.88 -12.17 -0.96
C MET A 1 9.58 -11.42 0.33
N SER A 2 10.53 -10.73 0.95
CA SER A 2 10.21 -9.87 2.11
C SER A 2 9.78 -8.51 1.57
N LEU A 3 8.61 -8.02 2.00
CA LEU A 3 8.17 -6.66 1.65
C LEU A 3 9.19 -5.66 2.20
N ASN A 4 9.61 -4.72 1.35
CA ASN A 4 10.49 -3.64 1.79
C ASN A 4 9.68 -2.47 2.36
N TYR A 5 10.39 -1.48 2.90
CA TYR A 5 9.77 -0.31 3.50
C TYR A 5 8.84 0.45 2.54
N LEU A 6 9.21 0.58 1.26
CA LEU A 6 8.38 1.24 0.27
C LEU A 6 7.11 0.45 -0.04
N ASP A 7 7.19 -0.89 -0.10
CA ASP A 7 6.03 -1.75 -0.29
C ASP A 7 5.02 -1.58 0.86
N ALA A 8 5.51 -1.54 2.10
CA ALA A 8 4.66 -1.32 3.28
C ALA A 8 3.96 0.06 3.22
N LEU A 9 4.69 1.11 2.82
CA LEU A 9 4.11 2.45 2.66
C LEU A 9 3.04 2.51 1.56
N ILE A 10 3.24 1.79 0.45
CA ILE A 10 2.26 1.68 -0.63
C ILE A 10 0.98 1.00 -0.11
N LEU A 11 1.09 -0.12 0.61
CA LEU A 11 -0.06 -0.82 1.17
C LEU A 11 -0.83 0.06 2.16
N ILE A 12 -0.13 0.81 3.01
CA ILE A 12 -0.71 1.78 3.95
C ILE A 12 -1.46 2.91 3.22
N ALA A 13 -0.87 3.45 2.14
CA ALA A 13 -1.48 4.52 1.36
C ALA A 13 -2.74 4.05 0.63
N ILE A 14 -2.73 2.82 0.09
CA ILE A 14 -3.91 2.19 -0.51
C ILE A 14 -4.99 1.96 0.53
N ASN A 15 -4.65 1.46 1.72
CA ASN A 15 -5.61 1.24 2.81
C ASN A 15 -6.31 2.54 3.26
N GLN A 16 -5.62 3.67 3.17
CA GLN A 16 -6.15 4.99 3.54
C GLN A 16 -7.01 5.63 2.45
N GLY A 17 -7.13 5.01 1.27
CA GLY A 17 -7.77 5.61 0.11
C GLY A 17 -6.97 6.74 -0.53
N ASN A 18 -5.66 6.85 -0.24
CA ASN A 18 -4.78 7.86 -0.83
C ASN A 18 -4.08 7.36 -2.11
N ALA A 19 -4.70 6.41 -2.81
CA ALA A 19 -4.10 5.68 -3.92
C ALA A 19 -4.93 5.72 -5.21
N ASP A 20 -5.59 6.85 -5.48
CA ASP A 20 -6.40 7.05 -6.70
C ASP A 20 -5.58 6.97 -7.98
N SER A 21 -4.25 7.13 -7.90
CA SER A 21 -3.36 6.90 -9.03
C SER A 21 -1.94 6.62 -8.57
N THR A 22 -1.15 5.97 -9.43
CA THR A 22 0.29 5.79 -9.25
C THR A 22 1.01 7.12 -9.06
N SER A 23 0.59 8.18 -9.76
CA SER A 23 1.18 9.52 -9.64
C SER A 23 0.91 10.14 -8.26
N THR A 24 -0.29 9.93 -7.71
CA THR A 24 -0.67 10.37 -6.36
C THR A 24 0.17 9.66 -5.30
N LEU A 25 0.37 8.34 -5.44
CA LEU A 25 1.25 7.55 -4.58
C LEU A 25 2.70 8.04 -4.64
N ALA A 26 3.23 8.27 -5.85
CA ALA A 26 4.60 8.74 -6.05
C ALA A 26 4.84 10.08 -5.35
N LYS A 27 3.91 11.03 -5.50
CA LYS A 27 3.95 12.34 -4.81
C LYS A 27 3.86 12.19 -3.29
N SER A 28 2.93 11.38 -2.80
CA SER A 28 2.69 11.20 -1.36
C SER A 28 3.86 10.52 -0.66
N LEU A 29 4.55 9.62 -1.37
CA LEU A 29 5.70 8.88 -0.87
C LEU A 29 7.04 9.52 -1.25
N ALA A 30 7.02 10.71 -1.87
CA ALA A 30 8.19 11.44 -2.33
C ALA A 30 9.18 10.56 -3.13
N THR A 31 8.64 9.77 -4.05
CA THR A 31 9.41 8.81 -4.87
C THR A 31 9.00 8.90 -6.34
N ASP A 32 9.71 8.21 -7.23
CA ASP A 32 9.42 8.23 -8.66
C ASP A 32 8.27 7.28 -9.04
N GLU A 33 7.53 7.66 -10.08
CA GLU A 33 6.33 6.93 -10.48
C GLU A 33 6.67 5.53 -11.02
N ASP A 34 7.82 5.37 -11.69
CA ASP A 34 8.26 4.08 -12.23
C ASP A 34 8.58 3.08 -11.11
N SER A 35 9.22 3.52 -10.04
CA SER A 35 9.43 2.75 -8.82
C SER A 35 8.11 2.29 -8.22
N ILE A 36 7.10 3.18 -8.12
CA ILE A 36 5.77 2.79 -7.66
C ILE A 36 5.14 1.76 -8.58
N ARG A 37 5.21 1.93 -9.91
CA ARG A 37 4.64 0.96 -10.88
C ARG A 37 5.27 -0.42 -10.73
N MET A 38 6.60 -0.48 -10.62
CA MET A 38 7.31 -1.74 -10.41
C MET A 38 6.88 -2.42 -9.11
N ARG A 39 6.75 -1.65 -8.03
CA ARG A 39 6.35 -2.15 -6.71
C ARG A 39 4.91 -2.62 -6.69
N LEU A 40 3.98 -1.85 -7.27
CA LEU A 40 2.57 -2.25 -7.43
C LEU A 40 2.44 -3.56 -8.22
N SER A 41 3.20 -3.69 -9.31
CA SER A 41 3.19 -4.93 -10.10
C SER A 41 3.72 -6.12 -9.30
N GLY A 42 4.78 -5.92 -8.50
CA GLY A 42 5.29 -6.95 -7.59
C GLY A 42 4.28 -7.34 -6.51
N LEU A 43 3.65 -6.36 -5.86
CA LEU A 43 2.63 -6.57 -4.85
C LEU A 43 1.38 -7.28 -5.38
N GLU A 44 1.01 -7.01 -6.63
CA GLU A 44 -0.09 -7.71 -7.32
C GLU A 44 0.28 -9.17 -7.61
N VAL A 45 1.47 -9.44 -8.14
CA VAL A 45 1.98 -10.81 -8.37
C VAL A 45 2.09 -11.61 -7.07
N GLU A 46 2.51 -10.96 -5.99
CA GLU A 46 2.58 -11.58 -4.67
C GLU A 46 1.22 -11.70 -3.98
N GLY A 47 0.14 -11.19 -4.61
CA GLY A 47 -1.23 -11.32 -4.14
C GLY A 47 -1.55 -10.45 -2.94
N PHE A 48 -0.82 -9.34 -2.73
CA PHE A 48 -1.17 -8.32 -1.74
C PHE A 48 -2.21 -7.33 -2.28
N LEU A 49 -2.26 -7.13 -3.60
CA LEU A 49 -3.20 -6.23 -4.27
C LEU A 49 -4.15 -6.97 -5.20
N LEU A 50 -5.33 -6.39 -5.43
CA LEU A 50 -6.30 -6.80 -6.43
C LEU A 50 -6.50 -5.65 -7.41
N ARG A 51 -6.40 -5.94 -8.72
CA ARG A 51 -6.68 -4.98 -9.78
C ARG A 51 -8.05 -5.29 -10.38
N GLN A 52 -8.98 -4.35 -10.27
CA GLN A 52 -10.27 -4.47 -10.96
C GLN A 52 -10.10 -4.17 -12.46
N SER A 53 -10.77 -4.97 -13.29
CA SER A 53 -10.52 -5.05 -14.75
C SER A 53 -10.80 -3.77 -15.54
N ASP A 54 -11.55 -2.82 -14.97
CA ASP A 54 -12.01 -1.60 -15.66
C ASP A 54 -11.38 -0.30 -15.15
N ALA A 55 -10.14 -0.39 -14.67
CA ALA A 55 -9.20 0.71 -14.47
C ALA A 55 -9.12 1.36 -13.07
N VAL A 56 -7.87 1.74 -12.75
CA VAL A 56 -7.43 2.75 -11.77
C VAL A 56 -7.61 2.43 -10.28
N THR A 57 -8.56 1.58 -9.88
CA THR A 57 -8.77 1.31 -8.46
C THR A 57 -7.84 0.21 -7.97
N LEU A 58 -6.88 0.59 -7.12
CA LEU A 58 -6.01 -0.34 -6.38
C LEU A 58 -6.70 -0.73 -5.08
N GLU A 59 -7.01 -2.00 -4.91
CA GLU A 59 -7.58 -2.52 -3.67
C GLU A 59 -6.64 -3.50 -2.99
N LEU A 60 -6.67 -3.54 -1.66
CA LEU A 60 -5.96 -4.57 -0.91
C LEU A 60 -6.69 -5.92 -1.06
N SER A 61 -5.91 -6.97 -1.30
CA SER A 61 -6.36 -8.34 -1.09
C SER A 61 -6.56 -8.64 0.41
N GLN A 62 -7.09 -9.82 0.73
CA GLN A 62 -7.13 -10.30 2.12
C GLN A 62 -5.73 -10.39 2.71
N LYS A 63 -4.76 -10.93 1.97
CA LYS A 63 -3.36 -11.01 2.38
C LYS A 63 -2.73 -9.63 2.63
N GLY A 64 -3.08 -8.64 1.82
CA GLY A 64 -2.69 -7.23 2.00
C GLY A 64 -3.20 -6.65 3.32
N ARG A 65 -4.47 -6.90 3.63
CA ARG A 65 -5.07 -6.48 4.90
C ARG A 65 -4.47 -7.21 6.09
N ASP A 66 -4.29 -8.52 6.01
CA ASP A 66 -3.70 -9.32 7.08
C ASP A 66 -2.26 -8.87 7.37
N TYR A 67 -1.46 -8.63 6.33
CA TYR A 67 -0.13 -8.03 6.47
C TYR A 67 -0.19 -6.69 7.20
N LEU A 68 -1.13 -5.80 6.85
CA LEU A 68 -1.29 -4.55 7.58
C LEU A 68 -1.77 -4.81 9.01
N ILE A 69 -2.65 -5.76 9.30
CA ILE A 69 -3.06 -6.01 10.69
C ILE A 69 -1.87 -6.52 11.54
N GLU A 70 -1.06 -7.41 10.97
CA GLU A 70 0.12 -7.99 11.63
C GLU A 70 1.26 -6.98 11.81
N HIS A 71 1.43 -6.06 10.86
CA HIS A 71 2.56 -5.12 10.84
C HIS A 71 2.19 -3.65 11.17
N ASP A 72 0.92 -3.26 11.08
CA ASP A 72 0.36 -1.92 11.37
C ASP A 72 -0.21 -1.80 12.81
N MET A 73 0.19 -2.70 13.72
CA MET A 73 0.14 -2.43 15.16
C MET A 73 0.85 -1.11 15.53
N TYR A 74 1.72 -0.57 14.65
CA TYR A 74 2.40 0.71 14.87
C TYR A 74 1.53 1.97 14.75
N ARG A 75 0.32 1.93 14.15
CA ARG A 75 -0.59 3.11 14.10
C ARG A 75 -1.65 3.13 15.20
N VAL A 76 -2.20 1.98 15.60
CA VAL A 76 -3.19 1.90 16.69
C VAL A 76 -2.55 2.33 18.02
N PHE A 77 -1.28 1.99 18.28
CA PHE A 77 -0.57 2.46 19.46
C PHE A 77 -0.20 3.95 19.44
N ARG A 78 -0.17 4.63 18.28
CA ARG A 78 0.21 6.05 18.21
C ARG A 78 -0.98 6.99 18.38
N LEU A 79 -2.19 6.54 18.03
CA LEU A 79 -3.44 7.27 18.29
C LEU A 79 -3.90 7.15 19.74
N VAL A 80 -3.65 6.01 20.42
CA VAL A 80 -4.01 5.83 21.84
C VAL A 80 -3.00 6.48 22.81
N LYS A 81 -1.83 6.93 22.32
CA LYS A 81 -0.80 7.61 23.15
C LYS A 81 -0.67 9.12 22.91
N SER A 82 -1.60 9.71 22.15
CA SER A 82 -1.66 11.15 21.92
C SER A 82 -2.84 11.82 22.65
N GLU A 83 -3.42 11.14 23.65
CA GLU A 83 -4.32 11.73 24.66
C GLU A 83 -3.61 11.88 26.01
#